data_AF-A0A3D5JYX5-F1
#
_entry.id   AF-A0A3D5JYX5-F1
#
_cell.length_a   1.000
_cell.length_b   1.000
_cell.length_c   1.000
_cell.angle_alpha   90.00
_cell.angle_beta   90.00
_cell.angle_gamma   90.00
#
_symmetry.space_group_name_H-M   'P 1'
#
loop_
_entity.id
_entity.type
_entity.pdbx_description
1 polymer ?
#
loop_
_entity_poly.entity_id
_entity_poly.type
_entity_poly.pdbx_seq_one_letter_code
_entity_poly.pdbx_strand_id
1 'polypeptide(L)'
;CLLFFLILPIAIPKISSGMVNNANLTRTSHVIRSTVLRPASPLDVSRGKAKTEGERITETKQRGGVALFWTGSVKPVGEEKLREIERRKVPGGDEVVYEYDCDLVASGRLRLDMLIIDKLGVNLASMNKAAIKTLDLPFATVVPFLVMIIASLLTKPNSKEALDRLYVKMKTPVDSDPANDRAKMERSYAQPDRFDDRKLFQNSNLEFQRPTPLDFWGFIGCFVICFAIIGLAILVSRIGA
;
A
#
# COMPACT_ATOMS: atom_id res chain seq x y z
N CYS A 1 -9.40 0.44 -15.45
CA CYS A 1 -9.53 0.24 -13.99
C CYS A 1 -10.74 -0.57 -13.62
N LEU A 2 -11.94 -0.15 -14.01
CA LEU A 2 -13.20 -0.81 -13.66
C LEU A 2 -13.22 -2.28 -14.14
N LEU A 3 -12.75 -2.54 -15.36
CA LEU A 3 -12.71 -3.90 -15.90
C LEU A 3 -11.73 -4.83 -15.14
N PHE A 4 -10.54 -4.37 -14.80
CA PHE A 4 -9.50 -5.20 -14.14
C PHE A 4 -9.69 -5.37 -12.63
N PHE A 5 -10.23 -4.36 -11.93
CA PHE A 5 -10.39 -4.41 -10.47
C PHE A 5 -11.80 -4.73 -9.98
N LEU A 6 -12.81 -4.54 -10.83
CA LEU A 6 -14.20 -4.72 -10.45
C LEU A 6 -14.86 -5.84 -11.26
N ILE A 7 -14.66 -5.88 -12.58
CA ILE A 7 -15.31 -6.89 -13.43
C ILE A 7 -14.56 -8.23 -13.38
N LEU A 8 -13.27 -8.27 -13.74
CA LEU A 8 -12.47 -9.50 -13.81
C LEU A 8 -12.46 -10.30 -12.50
N PRO A 9 -12.20 -9.69 -11.33
CA PRO A 9 -12.13 -10.40 -10.04
C PRO A 9 -13.46 -11.03 -9.60
N ILE A 10 -14.58 -10.53 -10.13
CA ILE A 10 -15.93 -11.02 -9.85
C ILE A 10 -16.36 -12.02 -10.92
N ALA A 11 -16.06 -11.75 -12.19
CA ALA A 11 -16.49 -12.56 -13.32
C ALA A 11 -15.68 -13.86 -13.44
N ILE A 12 -14.36 -13.81 -13.25
CA ILE A 12 -13.49 -14.98 -13.39
C ILE A 12 -13.95 -16.14 -12.48
N PRO A 13 -14.15 -15.95 -11.16
CA PRO A 13 -14.66 -17.02 -10.29
C PRO A 13 -16.05 -17.55 -10.65
N LYS A 14 -16.91 -16.73 -11.27
CA LYS A 14 -18.26 -17.15 -11.71
C LYS A 14 -18.23 -17.98 -13.00
N ILE A 15 -17.23 -17.77 -13.85
CA ILE A 15 -17.06 -18.51 -15.11
C ILE A 15 -16.38 -19.87 -14.86
N SER A 16 -15.49 -19.95 -13.86
CA SER A 16 -14.84 -21.20 -13.47
C SER A 16 -15.00 -21.48 -11.98
N SER A 17 -16.12 -22.09 -11.61
CA SER A 17 -16.43 -22.47 -10.21
C SER A 17 -15.39 -23.40 -9.58
N GLY A 18 -14.59 -24.12 -10.40
CA GLY A 18 -13.53 -25.00 -9.94
C GLY A 18 -12.31 -24.28 -9.33
N MET A 19 -12.13 -22.98 -9.57
CA MET A 19 -11.00 -22.23 -9.01
C MET A 19 -11.10 -22.07 -7.49
N VAL A 20 -12.32 -22.09 -6.95
CA VAL A 20 -12.58 -21.92 -5.52
C VAL A 20 -12.03 -23.10 -4.70
N ASN A 21 -11.87 -24.27 -5.34
CA ASN A 21 -11.40 -25.50 -4.72
C ASN A 21 -9.97 -25.86 -5.17
N ASN A 22 -9.32 -25.02 -5.97
CA ASN A 22 -8.01 -25.31 -6.52
C ASN A 22 -6.92 -25.06 -5.46
N ALA A 23 -6.16 -26.10 -5.10
CA ALA A 23 -5.09 -26.05 -4.11
C ALA A 23 -4.08 -24.91 -4.31
N ASN A 24 -3.78 -24.52 -5.55
CA ASN A 24 -2.87 -23.40 -5.84
C ASN A 24 -3.49 -22.03 -5.53
N LEU A 25 -4.82 -21.92 -5.57
CA LEU A 25 -5.55 -20.68 -5.34
C LEU A 25 -6.11 -20.59 -3.91
N THR A 26 -6.23 -21.70 -3.20
CA THR A 26 -6.70 -21.77 -1.80
C THR A 26 -5.57 -21.67 -0.79
N ARG A 27 -4.43 -21.06 -1.14
CA ARG A 27 -3.31 -20.87 -0.22
C ARG A 27 -3.61 -19.81 0.85
N THR A 28 -3.10 -20.06 2.05
CA THR A 28 -3.18 -19.15 3.20
C THR A 28 -1.78 -18.79 3.70
N SER A 29 -1.67 -17.68 4.43
CA SER A 29 -0.45 -17.42 5.20
C SER A 29 -0.35 -18.38 6.38
N HIS A 30 0.88 -18.66 6.81
CA HIS A 30 1.11 -19.59 7.91
C HIS A 30 0.34 -19.16 9.17
N VAL A 31 -0.21 -20.13 9.86
CA VAL A 31 -0.90 -19.91 11.13
C VAL A 31 0.15 -19.94 12.23
N ILE A 32 0.40 -18.80 12.86
CA ILE A 32 1.41 -18.65 13.91
C ILE A 32 0.70 -18.61 15.26
N ARG A 33 0.92 -19.61 16.10
CA ARG A 33 0.44 -19.63 17.49
C ARG A 33 1.60 -19.33 18.43
N SER A 34 1.52 -18.21 19.11
CA SER A 34 2.49 -17.82 20.14
C SER A 34 1.85 -18.03 21.51
N THR A 35 2.45 -18.88 22.33
CA THR A 35 2.05 -19.16 23.70
C THR A 35 3.11 -18.61 24.63
N VAL A 36 2.77 -17.54 25.36
CA VAL A 36 3.70 -16.82 26.22
C VAL A 36 3.14 -16.75 27.64
N LEU A 37 4.01 -16.96 28.61
CA LEU A 37 3.74 -16.75 30.02
C LEU A 37 4.01 -15.28 30.35
N ARG A 38 2.97 -14.56 30.76
CA ARG A 38 3.09 -13.13 31.12
C ARG A 38 2.38 -12.82 32.43
N PRO A 39 2.78 -11.77 33.16
CA PRO A 39 2.00 -11.27 34.29
C PRO A 39 0.62 -10.79 33.82
N ALA A 40 -0.39 -11.07 34.64
CA ALA A 40 -1.76 -10.62 34.43
C ALA A 40 -1.85 -9.09 34.53
N SER A 41 -2.53 -8.49 33.56
CA SER A 41 -2.84 -7.05 33.58
C SER A 41 -4.11 -6.80 34.41
N PRO A 42 -4.38 -5.55 34.84
CA PRO A 42 -5.64 -5.18 35.49
C PRO A 42 -6.88 -5.61 34.68
N LEU A 43 -6.78 -5.57 33.34
CA LEU A 43 -7.84 -5.99 32.42
C LEU A 43 -8.05 -7.52 32.42
N ASP A 44 -7.02 -8.31 32.70
CA ASP A 44 -7.15 -9.76 32.80
C ASP A 44 -7.86 -10.17 34.09
N VAL A 45 -7.58 -9.46 35.19
CA VAL A 45 -8.29 -9.62 36.47
C VAL A 45 -9.76 -9.24 36.34
N SER A 46 -10.04 -8.09 35.72
CA SER A 46 -11.43 -7.64 35.48
C SER A 46 -12.23 -8.58 34.58
N ARG A 47 -11.55 -9.36 33.73
CA ARG A 47 -12.13 -10.40 32.86
C ARG A 47 -12.17 -11.79 33.52
N GLY A 48 -11.77 -11.91 34.79
CA GLY A 48 -11.72 -13.17 35.53
C GLY A 48 -10.68 -14.16 35.02
N LYS A 49 -9.72 -13.73 34.19
CA LYS A 49 -8.64 -14.59 33.66
C LYS A 49 -7.49 -14.78 34.65
N ALA A 50 -7.44 -13.95 35.69
CA ALA A 50 -6.49 -14.02 36.80
C ALA A 50 -7.19 -13.55 38.08
N LYS A 51 -6.70 -13.98 39.24
CA LYS A 51 -7.24 -13.56 40.55
C LYS A 51 -6.61 -12.26 41.04
N THR A 52 -5.35 -12.03 40.70
CA THR A 52 -4.57 -10.86 41.13
C THR A 52 -3.72 -10.33 40.00
N GLU A 53 -3.50 -9.01 39.98
CA GLU A 53 -2.56 -8.40 39.06
C GLU A 53 -1.15 -8.97 39.28
N GLY A 54 -0.42 -9.23 38.19
CA GLY A 54 0.91 -9.84 38.26
C GLY A 54 0.94 -11.37 38.33
N GLU A 55 -0.20 -12.05 38.50
CA GLU A 55 -0.27 -13.52 38.42
C GLU A 55 0.22 -14.02 37.04
N ARG A 56 1.04 -15.07 37.01
CA ARG A 56 1.55 -15.61 35.74
C ARG A 56 0.45 -16.37 35.02
N ILE A 57 0.00 -15.81 33.90
CA ILE A 57 -1.00 -16.41 33.03
C ILE A 57 -0.39 -16.82 31.69
N THR A 58 -0.87 -17.93 31.15
CA THR A 58 -0.52 -18.38 29.80
C THR A 58 -1.45 -17.70 28.80
N GLU A 59 -0.88 -16.93 27.89
CA GLU A 59 -1.61 -16.30 26.81
C GLU A 59 -1.21 -16.94 25.46
N THR A 60 -2.19 -17.53 24.78
CA THR A 60 -2.02 -18.03 23.41
C THR A 60 -2.62 -17.03 22.42
N LYS A 61 -1.80 -16.49 21.52
CA LYS A 61 -2.20 -15.62 20.42
C LYS A 61 -2.04 -16.35 19.09
N GLN A 62 -3.10 -16.40 18.30
CA GLN A 62 -3.05 -16.90 16.93
C GLN A 62 -3.00 -15.72 15.94
N ARG A 63 -2.05 -15.76 15.02
CA ARG A 63 -1.86 -14.80 13.93
C ARG A 63 -1.75 -15.55 12.60
N GLY A 64 -1.96 -14.87 11.48
CA GLY A 64 -1.88 -15.50 10.16
C GLY A 64 -3.12 -16.33 9.81
N GLY A 65 -2.99 -17.33 8.93
CA GLY A 65 -4.14 -18.05 8.36
C GLY A 65 -4.98 -17.19 7.43
N VAL A 66 -4.38 -16.16 6.82
CA VAL A 66 -5.11 -15.21 5.98
C VAL A 66 -5.15 -15.75 4.56
N ALA A 67 -6.31 -15.67 3.91
CA ALA A 67 -6.45 -15.99 2.50
C ALA A 67 -5.53 -15.10 1.65
N LEU A 68 -4.61 -15.70 0.89
CA LEU A 68 -3.64 -14.93 0.09
C LEU A 68 -4.32 -14.36 -1.15
N PHE A 69 -5.02 -15.21 -1.89
CA PHE A 69 -5.56 -14.88 -3.21
C PHE A 69 -7.06 -14.57 -3.24
N TRP A 70 -7.70 -14.50 -2.07
CA TRP A 70 -9.14 -14.26 -1.98
C TRP A 70 -9.45 -13.18 -0.96
N THR A 71 -10.46 -12.35 -1.26
CA THR A 71 -10.87 -11.28 -0.34
C THR A 71 -11.72 -11.78 0.82
N GLY A 72 -12.37 -12.94 0.67
CA GLY A 72 -13.16 -13.55 1.72
C GLY A 72 -12.27 -14.41 2.63
N SER A 73 -12.74 -15.62 2.90
CA SER A 73 -12.03 -16.61 3.71
C SER A 73 -11.63 -17.82 2.88
N VAL A 74 -10.57 -18.49 3.30
CA VAL A 74 -10.24 -19.84 2.88
C VAL A 74 -10.44 -20.73 4.11
N LYS A 75 -11.26 -21.77 3.98
CA LYS A 75 -11.63 -22.66 5.10
C LYS A 75 -11.47 -24.13 4.72
N PRO A 76 -11.14 -25.00 5.69
CA PRO A 76 -11.17 -26.45 5.52
C PRO A 76 -12.53 -26.97 5.06
N VAL A 77 -12.51 -27.96 4.18
CA VAL A 77 -13.66 -28.80 3.86
C VAL A 77 -13.65 -29.99 4.82
N GLY A 78 -14.49 -29.93 5.84
CA GLY A 78 -14.55 -30.96 6.88
C GLY A 78 -13.62 -30.68 8.06
N GLU A 79 -12.82 -31.67 8.47
CA GLU A 79 -11.95 -31.56 9.64
C GLU A 79 -10.72 -30.69 9.37
N GLU A 80 -10.47 -29.74 10.28
CA GLU A 80 -9.28 -28.89 10.24
C GLU A 80 -8.03 -29.69 10.61
N LYS A 81 -7.13 -29.87 9.64
CA LYS A 81 -5.81 -30.47 9.86
C LYS A 81 -4.72 -29.43 9.68
N LEU A 82 -3.92 -29.25 10.73
CA LEU A 82 -2.79 -28.33 10.75
C LEU A 82 -1.49 -29.11 10.92
N ARG A 83 -0.55 -28.91 10.00
CA ARG A 83 0.80 -29.47 10.06
C ARG A 83 1.76 -28.46 10.66
N GLU A 84 2.49 -28.84 11.69
CA GLU A 84 3.56 -28.01 12.29
C GLU A 84 4.76 -27.98 11.33
N ILE A 85 5.18 -26.78 10.94
CA ILE A 85 6.33 -26.56 10.04
C ILE A 85 7.56 -26.15 10.84
N GLU A 86 7.38 -25.27 11.82
CA GLU A 86 8.48 -24.70 12.60
C GLU A 86 8.00 -24.43 14.02
N ARG A 87 8.88 -24.69 14.99
CA ARG A 87 8.71 -24.28 16.38
C ARG A 87 9.92 -23.51 16.81
N ARG A 88 9.68 -22.33 17.37
CA ARG A 88 10.72 -21.41 17.85
C ARG A 88 10.46 -21.07 19.31
N LYS A 89 11.51 -21.09 20.12
CA LYS A 89 11.46 -20.52 21.48
C LYS A 89 11.48 -18.99 21.40
N VAL A 90 10.53 -18.35 22.06
CA VAL A 90 10.46 -16.90 22.21
C VAL A 90 10.59 -16.52 23.68
N PRO A 91 10.99 -15.28 24.03
CA PRO A 91 11.06 -14.86 25.42
C PRO A 91 9.72 -15.06 26.14
N GLY A 92 9.69 -15.97 27.12
CA GLY A 92 8.50 -16.31 27.88
C GLY A 92 7.63 -17.45 27.32
N GLY A 93 8.02 -18.14 26.25
CA GLY A 93 7.31 -19.34 25.79
C GLY A 93 7.70 -19.84 24.39
N ASP A 94 6.73 -20.37 23.65
CA ASP A 94 6.95 -20.99 22.34
C ASP A 94 6.08 -20.32 21.26
N GLU A 95 6.63 -20.22 20.06
CA GLU A 95 5.92 -19.83 18.84
C GLU A 95 5.96 -20.98 17.85
N VAL A 96 4.79 -21.45 17.42
CA VAL A 96 4.64 -22.58 16.51
C VAL A 96 3.94 -22.13 15.24
N VAL A 97 4.54 -22.47 14.11
CA VAL A 97 4.09 -22.12 12.76
C VAL A 97 3.43 -23.35 12.14
N TYR A 98 2.19 -23.20 11.71
CA TYR A 98 1.37 -24.26 11.11
C TYR A 98 1.00 -23.95 9.65
N GLU A 99 0.80 -25.01 8.88
CA GLU A 99 0.19 -25.00 7.54
C GLU A 99 -1.10 -25.83 7.55
N TYR A 100 -2.06 -25.48 6.71
CA TYR A 100 -3.22 -26.33 6.47
C TYR A 100 -2.82 -27.54 5.62
N ASP A 101 -3.16 -28.74 6.10
CA ASP A 101 -2.91 -30.03 5.45
C ASP A 101 -4.25 -30.76 5.21
N CYS A 102 -5.20 -30.02 4.64
CA CYS A 102 -6.55 -30.47 4.34
C CYS A 102 -7.06 -29.78 3.08
N ASP A 103 -8.14 -30.30 2.50
CA ASP A 103 -8.81 -29.63 1.39
C ASP A 103 -9.38 -28.29 1.85
N LEU A 104 -9.13 -27.25 1.06
CA LEU A 104 -9.52 -25.88 1.36
C LEU A 104 -10.48 -25.35 0.30
N VAL A 105 -11.47 -24.58 0.75
CA VAL A 105 -12.43 -23.87 -0.10
C VAL A 105 -12.30 -22.37 0.15
N ALA A 106 -12.13 -21.63 -0.93
CA ALA A 106 -12.07 -20.18 -0.89
C ALA A 106 -13.45 -19.51 -0.95
N SER A 107 -13.50 -18.21 -0.69
CA SER A 107 -14.72 -17.41 -0.81
C SER A 107 -14.40 -15.95 -1.12
N GLY A 108 -15.34 -15.25 -1.74
CA GLY A 108 -15.19 -13.85 -2.11
C GLY A 108 -14.60 -13.65 -3.52
N ARG A 109 -13.94 -12.50 -3.72
CA ARG A 109 -13.35 -12.11 -5.01
C ARG A 109 -11.90 -12.56 -5.09
N LEU A 110 -11.44 -12.85 -6.29
CA LEU A 110 -10.06 -13.21 -6.55
C LEU A 110 -9.14 -11.97 -6.48
N ARG A 111 -8.09 -12.04 -5.67
CA ARG A 111 -7.05 -11.01 -5.53
C ARG A 111 -5.97 -11.21 -6.59
N LEU A 112 -6.24 -10.71 -7.79
CA LEU A 112 -5.32 -10.81 -8.94
C LEU A 112 -3.98 -10.10 -8.68
N ASP A 113 -4.02 -9.01 -7.93
CA ASP A 113 -2.85 -8.30 -7.42
C ASP A 113 -1.93 -9.22 -6.62
N MET A 114 -2.47 -9.95 -5.62
CA MET A 114 -1.68 -10.90 -4.82
C MET A 114 -1.16 -12.08 -5.65
N LEU A 115 -1.94 -12.58 -6.61
CA LEU A 115 -1.48 -13.62 -7.52
C LEU A 115 -0.31 -13.15 -8.38
N ILE A 116 -0.34 -11.91 -8.87
CA ILE A 116 0.77 -11.33 -9.63
C ILE A 116 1.99 -11.18 -8.71
N ILE A 117 1.82 -10.70 -7.49
CA ILE A 117 2.92 -10.51 -6.52
C ILE A 117 3.58 -11.86 -6.16
N ASP A 118 2.80 -12.91 -5.90
CA ASP A 118 3.32 -14.26 -5.65
C ASP A 118 4.09 -14.81 -6.85
N LYS A 119 3.56 -14.59 -8.07
CA LYS A 119 4.27 -14.95 -9.32
C LYS A 119 5.55 -14.18 -9.56
N LEU A 120 5.68 -12.97 -9.00
CA LEU A 120 6.93 -12.19 -9.03
C LEU A 120 7.95 -12.69 -7.98
N GLY A 121 7.64 -13.74 -7.22
CA GLY A 121 8.56 -14.42 -6.31
C GLY A 121 8.50 -13.95 -4.86
N VAL A 122 7.51 -13.12 -4.49
CA VAL A 122 7.34 -12.66 -3.11
C VAL A 122 6.66 -13.76 -2.29
N ASN A 123 7.30 -14.24 -1.22
CA ASN A 123 6.74 -15.27 -0.34
C ASN A 123 5.65 -14.72 0.58
N LEU A 124 4.42 -14.64 0.05
CA LEU A 124 3.24 -14.17 0.78
C LEU A 124 2.85 -15.04 1.98
N ALA A 125 3.16 -16.35 1.94
CA ALA A 125 2.77 -17.28 3.00
C ALA A 125 3.47 -16.97 4.34
N SER A 126 4.71 -16.48 4.27
CA SER A 126 5.52 -16.08 5.43
C SER A 126 5.14 -14.72 6.04
N MET A 127 4.34 -13.92 5.33
CA MET A 127 4.02 -12.56 5.75
C MET A 127 2.85 -12.53 6.75
N ASN A 128 2.91 -11.58 7.68
CA ASN A 128 1.80 -11.32 8.58
C ASN A 128 0.65 -10.60 7.86
N LYS A 129 -0.52 -10.56 8.50
CA LYS A 129 -1.74 -9.94 7.95
C LYS A 129 -1.54 -8.47 7.54
N ALA A 130 -0.78 -7.70 8.32
CA ALA A 130 -0.53 -6.29 8.02
C ALA A 130 0.34 -6.12 6.78
N ALA A 131 1.43 -6.88 6.65
CA ALA A 131 2.31 -6.86 5.48
C ALA A 131 1.56 -7.26 4.19
N ILE A 132 0.76 -8.34 4.24
CA ILE A 132 -0.10 -8.74 3.12
C ILE A 132 -1.07 -7.63 2.73
N LYS A 133 -1.60 -6.88 3.70
CA LYS A 133 -2.51 -5.77 3.44
C LYS A 133 -1.79 -4.56 2.85
N THR A 134 -0.58 -4.27 3.30
CA THR A 134 0.26 -3.19 2.76
C THR A 134 0.59 -3.42 1.29
N LEU A 135 0.77 -4.67 0.86
CA LEU A 135 1.01 -5.03 -0.54
C LEU A 135 -0.16 -4.71 -1.48
N ASP A 136 -1.38 -4.49 -0.97
CA ASP A 136 -2.50 -4.00 -1.79
C ASP A 136 -2.28 -2.56 -2.26
N LEU A 137 -1.58 -1.73 -1.45
CA LEU A 137 -1.53 -0.28 -1.64
C LEU A 137 -0.82 0.13 -2.94
N PRO A 138 0.35 -0.44 -3.30
CA PRO A 138 1.01 -0.07 -4.55
C PRO A 138 0.14 -0.38 -5.77
N PHE A 139 -0.52 -1.54 -5.82
CA PHE A 139 -1.38 -1.88 -6.96
C PHE A 139 -2.62 -1.00 -7.03
N ALA A 140 -3.27 -0.74 -5.88
CA ALA A 140 -4.43 0.15 -5.82
C ALA A 140 -4.09 1.60 -6.21
N THR A 141 -2.86 2.03 -5.94
CA THR A 141 -2.39 3.39 -6.23
C THR A 141 -1.88 3.52 -7.67
N VAL A 142 -0.97 2.63 -8.10
CA VAL A 142 -0.22 2.76 -9.36
C VAL A 142 -1.06 2.36 -10.57
N VAL A 143 -1.84 1.28 -10.48
CA VAL A 143 -2.55 0.75 -11.66
C VAL A 143 -3.57 1.74 -12.23
N PRO A 144 -4.33 2.52 -11.43
CA PRO A 144 -5.18 3.56 -11.99
C PRO A 144 -4.43 4.57 -12.86
N PHE A 145 -3.27 5.04 -12.41
CA PHE A 145 -2.44 5.94 -13.20
C PHE A 145 -1.90 5.26 -14.45
N LEU A 146 -1.43 4.00 -14.36
CA LEU A 146 -0.97 3.26 -15.54
C LEU A 146 -2.06 3.10 -16.60
N VAL A 147 -3.28 2.76 -16.19
CA VAL A 147 -4.40 2.65 -17.13
C VAL A 147 -4.73 4.01 -17.76
N MET A 148 -4.73 5.09 -16.97
CA MET A 148 -4.93 6.44 -17.49
C MET A 148 -3.84 6.86 -18.47
N ILE A 149 -2.58 6.53 -18.18
CA ILE A 149 -1.44 6.79 -19.08
C ILE A 149 -1.60 6.00 -20.38
N ILE A 150 -1.87 4.69 -20.31
CA ILE A 150 -2.08 3.85 -21.49
C ILE A 150 -3.27 4.37 -22.31
N ALA A 151 -4.39 4.67 -21.66
CA ALA A 151 -5.55 5.23 -22.33
C ALA A 151 -5.20 6.57 -23.00
N SER A 152 -4.49 7.46 -22.29
CA SER A 152 -4.02 8.74 -22.82
C SER A 152 -3.11 8.58 -24.04
N LEU A 153 -2.25 7.55 -24.06
CA LEU A 153 -1.35 7.25 -25.19
C LEU A 153 -2.11 6.69 -26.41
N LEU A 154 -3.25 6.04 -26.18
CA LEU A 154 -4.10 5.46 -27.23
C LEU A 154 -5.17 6.44 -27.75
N THR A 155 -5.52 7.46 -26.99
CA THR A 155 -6.51 8.49 -27.37
C THR A 155 -5.90 9.64 -28.17
N LYS A 156 -6.73 10.34 -28.95
CA LYS A 156 -6.30 11.51 -29.72
C LYS A 156 -5.87 12.66 -28.79
N PRO A 157 -4.71 13.29 -28.99
CA PRO A 157 -4.29 14.46 -28.22
C PRO A 157 -5.20 15.66 -28.49
N ASN A 158 -5.25 16.58 -27.52
CA ASN A 158 -5.98 17.84 -27.66
C ASN A 158 -5.24 18.82 -28.61
N SER A 159 -5.88 19.91 -29.04
CA SER A 159 -5.27 20.89 -29.94
C SER A 159 -4.11 21.63 -29.26
N LYS A 160 -3.05 21.89 -30.03
CA LYS A 160 -1.83 22.53 -29.53
C LYS A 160 -2.13 23.94 -29.00
N GLU A 161 -2.97 24.69 -29.69
CA GLU A 161 -3.31 26.07 -29.34
C GLU A 161 -4.02 26.16 -27.99
N ALA A 162 -4.91 25.21 -27.68
CA ALA A 162 -5.60 25.16 -26.40
C ALA A 162 -4.66 24.78 -25.25
N LEU A 163 -3.75 23.83 -25.51
CA LEU A 163 -2.73 23.39 -24.55
C LEU A 163 -1.73 24.50 -24.27
N ASP A 164 -1.20 25.14 -25.31
CA ASP A 164 -0.25 26.25 -25.22
C ASP A 164 -0.83 27.39 -24.37
N ARG A 165 -2.09 27.78 -24.62
CA ARG A 165 -2.77 28.82 -23.83
C ARG A 165 -2.90 28.43 -22.35
N LEU A 166 -3.25 27.17 -22.07
CA LEU A 166 -3.37 26.66 -20.70
C LEU A 166 -2.01 26.62 -19.98
N TYR A 167 -0.98 26.06 -20.62
CA TYR A 167 0.35 25.92 -20.03
C TYR A 167 1.04 27.25 -19.86
N VAL A 168 0.96 28.17 -20.82
CA VAL A 168 1.46 29.54 -20.69
C VAL A 168 0.87 30.22 -19.45
N LYS A 169 -0.45 30.10 -19.26
CA LYS A 169 -1.11 30.69 -18.11
C LYS A 169 -0.64 30.10 -16.78
N MET A 170 -0.39 28.79 -16.73
CA MET A 170 0.13 28.14 -15.52
C MET A 170 1.61 28.44 -15.25
N LYS A 171 2.40 28.68 -16.29
CA LYS A 171 3.86 28.93 -16.19
C LYS A 171 4.21 30.40 -15.93
N THR A 172 3.34 31.33 -16.35
CA THR A 172 3.60 32.77 -16.21
C THR A 172 3.46 33.18 -14.73
N PRO A 173 4.52 33.69 -14.08
CA PRO A 173 4.43 34.15 -12.70
C PRO A 173 3.51 35.37 -12.58
N VAL A 174 2.66 35.37 -11.56
CA VAL A 174 1.75 36.48 -11.26
C VAL A 174 2.56 37.69 -10.80
N ASP A 175 2.30 38.85 -11.40
CA ASP A 175 2.83 40.13 -10.93
C ASP A 175 1.84 40.80 -9.95
N SER A 176 2.37 41.55 -8.97
CA SER A 176 1.55 42.29 -8.02
C SER A 176 0.88 43.51 -8.66
N ASP A 177 1.47 44.08 -9.71
CA ASP A 177 0.88 45.16 -10.50
C ASP A 177 0.02 44.60 -11.66
N PRO A 178 -1.30 44.85 -11.68
CA PRO A 178 -2.20 44.35 -12.72
C PRO A 178 -1.83 44.77 -14.16
N ALA A 179 -1.22 45.95 -14.34
CA ALA A 179 -0.84 46.42 -15.68
C ALA A 179 0.34 45.60 -16.22
N ASN A 180 1.34 45.36 -15.37
CA ASN A 180 2.52 44.56 -15.70
C ASN A 180 2.18 43.07 -15.86
N ASP A 181 1.28 42.54 -15.04
CA ASP A 181 0.79 41.16 -15.14
C ASP A 181 0.16 40.91 -16.52
N ARG A 182 -0.75 41.80 -16.94
CA ARG A 182 -1.39 41.72 -18.26
C ARG A 182 -0.36 41.77 -19.39
N ALA A 183 0.60 42.68 -19.32
CA ALA A 183 1.65 42.78 -20.33
C ALA A 183 2.53 41.50 -20.38
N LYS A 184 2.84 40.88 -19.23
CA LYS A 184 3.57 39.61 -19.16
C LYS A 184 2.76 38.44 -19.73
N MET A 185 1.46 38.42 -19.51
CA MET A 185 0.54 37.43 -20.06
C MET A 185 0.44 37.54 -21.59
N GLU A 186 0.22 38.73 -22.13
CA GLU A 186 0.15 38.95 -23.59
C GLU A 186 1.46 38.55 -24.28
N ARG A 187 2.61 38.91 -23.69
CA ARG A 187 3.92 38.47 -24.20
C ARG A 187 4.06 36.95 -24.20
N SER A 188 3.54 36.28 -23.18
CA SER A 188 3.65 34.82 -23.07
C SER A 188 2.65 34.09 -23.97
N TYR A 189 1.51 34.69 -24.30
CA TYR A 189 0.62 34.18 -25.36
C TYR A 189 1.21 34.36 -26.76
N ALA A 190 1.92 35.46 -27.01
CA ALA A 190 2.60 35.68 -28.28
C ALA A 190 3.80 34.75 -28.51
N GLN A 191 4.41 34.23 -27.43
CA GLN A 191 5.53 33.29 -27.47
C GLN A 191 5.31 32.13 -26.48
N PRO A 192 4.51 31.11 -26.85
CA PRO A 192 4.19 30.00 -25.94
C PRO A 192 5.39 29.18 -25.47
N ASP A 193 6.41 29.07 -26.31
CA ASP A 193 7.63 28.28 -26.04
C ASP A 193 8.62 29.00 -25.12
N ARG A 194 8.30 30.20 -24.63
CA ARG A 194 9.19 31.05 -23.80
C ARG A 194 9.73 30.38 -22.54
N PHE A 195 9.04 29.36 -22.04
CA PHE A 195 9.38 28.65 -20.79
C PHE A 195 9.85 27.21 -21.01
N ASP A 196 10.07 26.81 -22.27
CA ASP A 196 10.43 25.42 -22.59
C ASP A 196 11.87 25.07 -22.21
N ASP A 197 12.74 26.08 -22.06
CA ASP A 197 14.08 25.96 -21.50
C ASP A 197 14.07 25.42 -20.06
N ARG A 198 13.00 25.71 -19.31
CA ARG A 198 12.80 25.26 -17.92
C ARG A 198 12.20 23.87 -17.80
N LYS A 199 11.87 23.19 -18.90
CA LYS A 199 11.37 21.81 -18.87
C LYS A 199 12.45 20.84 -18.39
N LEU A 200 12.04 19.88 -17.57
CA LEU A 200 12.90 18.80 -17.11
C LEU A 200 13.23 17.84 -18.28
N PHE A 201 12.22 17.47 -19.07
CA PHE A 201 12.36 16.63 -20.25
C PHE A 201 12.19 17.46 -21.52
N GLN A 202 13.31 17.86 -22.12
CA GLN A 202 13.30 18.60 -23.38
C GLN A 202 12.73 17.74 -24.52
N ASN A 203 12.03 18.36 -25.47
CA ASN A 203 11.37 17.68 -26.61
C ASN A 203 10.32 16.61 -26.23
N SER A 204 9.75 16.70 -25.02
CA SER A 204 8.68 15.83 -24.55
C SER A 204 7.39 16.61 -24.34
N ASN A 205 6.26 15.92 -24.45
CA ASN A 205 4.94 16.45 -24.06
C ASN A 205 4.76 16.54 -22.53
N LEU A 206 5.77 16.12 -21.77
CA LEU A 206 5.77 16.19 -20.31
C LEU A 206 6.16 17.60 -19.84
N GLU A 207 5.17 18.31 -19.30
CA GLU A 207 5.29 19.70 -18.82
C GLU A 207 5.88 19.83 -17.40
N PHE A 208 6.74 18.87 -16.99
CA PHE A 208 7.45 18.95 -15.71
C PHE A 208 8.52 20.04 -15.75
N GLN A 209 8.40 21.03 -14.87
CA GLN A 209 9.41 22.08 -14.73
C GLN A 209 10.59 21.62 -13.87
N ARG A 210 11.79 22.12 -14.19
CA ARG A 210 12.98 21.92 -13.36
C ARG A 210 12.77 22.60 -12.01
N PRO A 211 13.10 21.93 -10.89
CA PRO A 211 13.06 22.56 -9.57
C PRO A 211 13.92 23.81 -9.56
N THR A 212 13.38 24.91 -9.03
CA THR A 212 14.15 26.13 -8.83
C THR A 212 15.04 25.97 -7.59
N PRO A 213 16.09 26.81 -7.44
CA PRO A 213 16.89 26.81 -6.22
C PRO A 213 16.04 27.04 -4.96
N LEU A 214 14.97 27.84 -5.05
CA LEU A 214 14.04 28.07 -3.94
C LEU A 214 13.29 26.78 -3.56
N ASP A 215 12.82 26.02 -4.55
CA ASP A 215 12.17 24.73 -4.32
C ASP A 215 13.13 23.73 -3.66
N PHE A 216 14.39 23.70 -4.11
CA PHE A 216 15.42 22.84 -3.54
C PHE A 216 15.72 23.18 -2.08
N TRP A 217 15.99 24.45 -1.78
CA TRP A 217 16.26 24.87 -0.40
C TRP A 217 15.03 24.73 0.51
N GLY A 218 13.83 24.98 -0.02
CA GLY A 218 12.57 24.73 0.68
C GLY A 218 12.39 23.25 1.03
N PHE A 219 12.71 22.34 0.11
CA PHE A 219 12.69 20.90 0.36
C PHE A 219 13.68 20.48 1.45
N ILE A 220 14.93 20.94 1.37
CA ILE A 220 15.95 20.65 2.39
C ILE A 220 15.52 21.20 3.77
N GLY A 221 15.00 22.42 3.82
CA GLY A 221 14.48 23.02 5.05
C GLY A 221 13.34 22.21 5.66
N CYS A 222 12.37 21.77 4.85
CA CYS A 222 11.29 20.90 5.29
C CYS A 222 11.81 19.57 5.85
N PHE A 223 12.79 18.97 5.19
CA PHE A 223 13.42 17.73 5.65
C PHE A 223 14.09 17.91 7.02
N VAL A 224 14.90 18.97 7.18
CA VAL A 224 15.55 19.29 8.47
C VAL A 224 14.55 19.49 9.59
N ILE A 225 13.45 20.21 9.34
CA ILE A 225 12.39 20.44 10.33
C ILE A 225 11.72 19.11 10.73
N CYS A 226 11.39 18.24 9.78
CA CYS A 226 10.81 16.92 10.07
C CYS A 226 11.73 16.10 10.99
N PHE A 227 13.04 16.04 10.69
CA PHE A 227 14.00 15.33 11.54
C PHE A 227 14.18 15.99 12.91
N ALA A 228 14.11 17.31 12.99
CA ALA A 228 14.16 18.03 14.26
C ALA A 228 12.96 17.67 15.16
N ILE A 229 11.75 17.62 14.60
CA ILE A 229 10.53 17.22 15.34
C ILE A 229 10.63 15.77 15.82
N ILE A 230 11.05 14.85 14.96
CA ILE A 230 11.26 13.43 15.33
C ILE A 230 12.33 13.32 16.41
N GLY A 231 13.45 14.05 16.28
CA GLY A 231 14.52 14.10 17.26
C GLY A 231 14.05 14.62 18.62
N LEU A 232 13.25 15.70 18.63
CA LEU A 232 12.65 16.25 19.84
C LEU A 232 11.71 15.24 20.51
N ALA A 233 10.86 14.56 19.73
CA ALA A 233 9.96 13.53 20.25
C ALA A 233 10.74 12.37 20.92
N ILE A 234 11.85 11.93 20.29
CA ILE A 234 12.73 10.91 20.87
C ILE A 234 13.40 11.42 22.15
N LEU A 235 13.86 12.67 22.17
CA LEU A 235 14.50 13.28 23.35
C LEU A 235 13.52 13.35 24.54
N VAL A 236 12.30 13.84 24.32
CA VAL A 236 11.26 13.89 25.34
C VAL A 236 10.92 12.48 25.84
N SER A 237 10.81 11.51 24.93
CA SER A 237 10.57 10.11 25.30
C SER A 237 11.68 9.51 26.16
N ARG A 238 12.92 10.00 26.07
CA ARG A 238 14.04 9.53 26.91
C ARG A 238 14.08 10.20 28.29
N ILE A 239 13.53 11.40 28.42
CA ILE A 239 13.47 12.13 29.70
C ILE A 239 12.34 11.57 30.59
N GLY A 240 11.28 11.02 29.98
CA GLY A 240 10.16 10.40 30.69
C GLY A 240 10.28 8.89 30.96
N ALA A 241 11.43 8.28 30.63
CA ALA A 241 11.77 6.89 30.94
C ALA A 241 12.81 6.85 32.06
#